data_AF-A0A4V2WM19-F1
#
_entry.id   AF-A0A4V2WM19-F1
#
_cell.length_a   1.000
_cell.length_b   1.000
_cell.length_c   1.000
_cell.angle_alpha   90.00
_cell.angle_beta   90.00
_cell.angle_gamma   90.00
#
_symmetry.space_group_name_H-M   'P 1'
#
loop_
_entity.id
_entity.type
_entity.pdbx_description
1 polymer ?
#
loop_
_entity_poly.entity_id
_entity_poly.type
_entity_poly.pdbx_seq_one_letter_code
_entity_poly.pdbx_strand_id
1 'polypeptide(L)' 'MSRIAIAVPLGLIGFLLYVGGVVALADHVLHWHGLLQAAFFLVAGIAWAWPAKWLMVWAAGPR' A
#
# COMPACT_ATOMS: atom_id res chain seq x y z
N MET A 1 -2.08 -4.42 -25.04
CA MET A 1 -2.89 -3.66 -24.07
C MET A 1 -2.06 -2.52 -23.51
N SER A 2 -2.66 -1.34 -23.30
CA SER A 2 -1.96 -0.25 -22.61
C SER A 2 -1.55 -0.74 -21.21
N ARG A 3 -0.28 -0.56 -20.83
CA ARG A 3 0.20 -0.96 -19.49
C ARG A 3 -0.58 -0.26 -18.39
N ILE A 4 -1.13 0.93 -18.67
CA ILE A 4 -2.04 1.67 -17.80
C ILE A 4 -3.31 0.88 -17.50
N ALA A 5 -3.90 0.22 -18.52
CA ALA A 5 -5.12 -0.58 -18.36
C ALA A 5 -4.92 -1.80 -17.44
N ILE A 6 -3.67 -2.23 -17.26
CA ILE A 6 -3.30 -3.29 -16.31
C ILE A 6 -2.93 -2.67 -14.96
N ALA A 7 -2.13 -1.61 -14.97
CA ALA A 7 -1.64 -0.95 -13.76
C ALA A 7 -2.76 -0.40 -12.88
N VAL A 8 -3.80 0.20 -13.46
CA VAL A 8 -4.90 0.77 -12.67
C VAL A 8 -5.63 -0.30 -11.85
N PRO A 9 -6.18 -1.38 -12.43
CA PRO A 9 -6.85 -2.40 -11.63
C PRO A 9 -5.89 -3.11 -10.68
N LEU A 10 -4.64 -3.37 -11.09
CA LEU A 10 -3.66 -4.02 -10.21
C LEU A 10 -3.29 -3.15 -9.01
N GLY A 11 -3.17 -1.83 -9.22
CA GLY A 11 -2.92 -0.86 -8.16
C GLY A 11 -4.10 -0.73 -7.21
N LEU A 12 -5.33 -0.69 -7.73
CA LEU A 12 -6.55 -0.65 -6.92
C LEU A 12 -6.72 -1.91 -6.07
N ILE A 13 -6.64 -3.09 -6.69
CA ILE A 13 -6.76 -4.36 -5.99
C ILE A 13 -5.65 -4.50 -4.95
N GLY A 14 -4.40 -4.21 -5.34
CA GLY A 14 -3.27 -4.23 -4.42
C GLY A 14 -3.46 -3.29 -3.23
N PHE A 15 -3.94 -2.07 -3.47
CA PHE A 15 -4.16 -1.09 -2.42
C PHE A 15 -5.28 -1.52 -1.46
N LEU A 16 -6.39 -2.06 -1.99
CA LEU A 16 -7.48 -2.57 -1.16
C LEU A 16 -7.03 -3.74 -0.29
N LEU A 17 -6.27 -4.68 -0.86
CA LEU A 17 -5.70 -5.79 -0.10
C LEU A 17 -4.72 -5.29 0.98
N TYR A 18 -3.90 -4.31 0.64
CA TYR A 18 -2.96 -3.69 1.57
C TYR A 18 -3.68 -3.02 2.75
N VAL A 19 -4.65 -2.14 2.47
CA VAL A 19 -5.43 -1.46 3.50
C VAL A 19 -6.19 -2.47 4.34
N GLY A 20 -6.84 -3.46 3.72
CA GLY A 20 -7.54 -4.52 4.44
C GLY A 20 -6.60 -5.29 5.39
N GLY A 21 -5.40 -5.64 4.94
CA GLY A 21 -4.39 -6.29 5.77
C GLY A 21 -3.89 -5.41 6.91
N VAL A 22 -3.65 -4.11 6.66
CA VAL A 22 -3.25 -3.15 7.70
C VAL A 22 -4.34 -3.00 8.75
N VAL A 23 -5.61 -2.89 8.34
CA VAL A 23 -6.76 -2.77 9.26
C VAL A 23 -6.92 -4.04 10.08
N ALA A 24 -6.85 -5.22 9.47
CA ALA A 24 -6.91 -6.48 10.20
C ALA A 24 -5.76 -6.62 11.21
N LEU A 25 -4.55 -6.17 10.85
CA LEU A 25 -3.40 -6.19 11.75
C LEU A 25 -3.52 -5.13 12.87
N ALA A 26 -4.19 -4.01 12.60
CA ALA A 26 -4.39 -2.94 13.58
C ALA A 26 -5.12 -3.44 14.83
N ASP A 27 -6.07 -4.36 14.70
CA ASP A 27 -6.77 -4.98 15.85
C ASP A 27 -5.79 -5.60 16.86
N HIS A 28 -4.66 -6.15 16.40
CA HIS A 28 -3.61 -6.67 17.27
C HIS A 28 -2.71 -5.57 17.82
N VAL A 29 -2.35 -4.58 16.99
CA VAL A 29 -1.43 -3.49 17.35
C VAL A 29 -2.05 -2.54 18.38
N LEU A 30 -3.38 -2.40 18.39
CA LEU A 30 -4.10 -1.58 19.38
C LEU A 30 -3.89 -2.05 20.83
N HIS A 31 -3.47 -3.29 21.05
CA HIS A 31 -3.13 -3.82 22.38
C HIS A 31 -1.67 -3.56 22.79
N TRP A 32 -0.84 -3.02 21.90
CA TRP A 32 0.58 -2.74 22.17
C TRP A 32 0.78 -1.36 22.81
N HIS A 33 2.00 -1.11 23.29
CA HIS A 33 2.43 0.22 23.75
C HIS A 33 2.22 1.30 22.67
N GLY A 34 1.77 2.48 23.08
CA GLY A 34 1.42 3.58 22.16
C GLY A 34 2.52 4.00 21.18
N LEU A 35 3.80 3.87 21.55
CA LEU A 35 4.91 4.16 20.64
C LEU A 35 5.00 3.15 19.49
N LEU A 36 4.73 1.87 19.76
CA LEU A 36 4.67 0.84 18.71
C LEU A 36 3.45 1.02 17.80
N GLN A 37 2.30 1.45 18.35
CA GLN A 37 1.15 1.86 17.54
C GLN A 37 1.52 3.01 16.59
N ALA A 38 2.12 4.08 17.13
CA ALA A 38 2.51 5.24 16.34
C ALA A 38 3.49 4.85 15.22
N ALA A 39 4.50 4.04 15.54
CA ALA A 39 5.44 3.52 14.54
C ALA A 39 4.74 2.67 13.47
N PHE A 40 3.84 1.77 13.88
CA PHE A 40 3.06 0.94 12.97
C PHE A 40 2.22 1.78 12.00
N PHE A 41 1.41 2.72 12.50
CA PHE A 41 0.55 3.53 11.66
C PHE A 41 1.34 4.50 10.77
N LEU A 42 2.46 5.03 11.25
CA LEU A 42 3.35 5.86 10.44
C LEU A 42 3.92 5.08 9.26
N VAL A 43 4.48 3.89 9.52
CA VAL A 43 5.06 3.03 8.48
C VAL A 43 3.97 2.55 7.52
N ALA A 44 2.83 2.11 8.04
CA ALA A 44 1.72 1.65 7.21
C ALA A 44 1.14 2.78 6.32
N GLY A 45 1.11 4.02 6.82
CA GLY A 45 0.66 5.17 6.02
C GLY A 45 1.52 5.45 4.79
N ILE A 46 2.82 5.12 4.84
CA ILE A 46 3.77 5.45 3.77
C ILE A 46 4.25 4.24 2.97
N ALA A 47 4.16 3.02 3.51
CA ALA A 47 4.74 1.84 2.87
C ALA A 47 4.14 1.54 1.49
N TRP A 48 2.87 1.90 1.24
CA TRP A 48 2.25 1.73 -0.08
C TRP A 48 2.78 2.71 -1.15
N ALA A 49 3.48 3.78 -0.78
CA ALA A 49 4.02 4.73 -1.74
C ALA A 49 5.06 4.08 -2.68
N TRP A 50 5.84 3.12 -2.19
CA TRP A 50 6.83 2.38 -2.99
C TRP A 50 6.20 1.55 -4.11
N PRO A 51 5.29 0.59 -3.82
CA PRO A 51 4.66 -0.19 -4.87
C PRO A 51 3.82 0.69 -5.80
N ALA A 52 3.13 1.71 -5.29
CA ALA A 52 2.40 2.67 -6.13
C ALA A 52 3.33 3.39 -7.12
N LYS A 53 4.47 3.93 -6.65
CA LYS A 53 5.48 4.57 -7.50
C LYS A 53 6.03 3.60 -8.55
N TRP A 54 6.39 2.39 -8.14
CA TRP A 54 6.91 1.38 -9.07
C TRP A 54 5.90 1.07 -10.18
N LEU A 55 4.62 0.90 -9.81
CA LEU A 55 3.56 0.62 -10.76
C LEU A 55 3.31 1.79 -11.73
N MET A 56 3.36 3.03 -11.25
CA MET A 56 3.25 4.23 -12.08
C MET A 56 4.38 4.32 -13.10
N VAL A 57 5.63 4.12 -12.67
CA VAL A 57 6.81 4.14 -13.56
C VAL A 57 6.73 3.02 -14.59
N TRP A 58 6.34 1.82 -14.17
CA TRP A 58 6.16 0.69 -15.08
C TRP A 58 5.05 0.94 -16.10
N ALA A 59 3.93 1.54 -15.68
CA ALA A 59 2.80 1.88 -16.53
C ALA A 59 3.13 2.94 -17.58
N ALA A 60 3.96 3.92 -17.22
CA ALA A 60 4.43 4.97 -18.13
C ALA A 60 5.30 4.42 -19.28
N GLY A 61 6.02 3.32 -19.03
CA GLY A 61 6.87 2.68 -20.04
C GLY A 61 8.18 3.41 -20.33
N PRO A 62 9.08 2.84 -21.16
CA PRO A 62 10.28 3.53 -21.62
C PRO A 62 9.87 4.73 -22.48
N ARG A 63 10.53 5.88 -22.23
CA ARG A 63 10.36 7.11 -23.02
C ARG A 63 10.82 6.91 -24.45
#